data_AF-A0A521TJQ0-F1
#
_entry.id   AF-A0A521TJQ0-F1
#
_cell.length_a   1.000
_cell.length_b   1.000
_cell.length_c   1.000
_cell.angle_alpha   90.00
_cell.angle_beta   90.00
_cell.angle_gamma   90.00
#
_symmetry.space_group_name_H-M   'P 1'
#
loop_
_entity.id
_entity.type
_entity.pdbx_description
1 polymer ?
#
loop_
_entity_poly.entity_id
_entity_poly.type
_entity_poly.pdbx_seq_one_letter_code
_entity_poly.pdbx_strand_id
1 'polypeptide(L)'
;MASGVYLGGTGGRSAACDTYAAGGGGGGSIGAVAAADLAVATTFQPGSGGGGGGGPCTCAKPGGGGGGGGGGALRIATNTSLTITGAVRANGGAGGTSLQGASGGGGGSGGVVYLDAATLNVSGTVQAVGGAGGSSSGCGIDGGAGGMGRIRINAVTSTCSLSGSFNPPLAAGCSPSGAVAGRAYVTARVAGTECRASAGVCDTAETCNGVGTACPADVFVPSTTVCRGSAGVCDTAESCTGSSAACPADGFLPSSTVCRANNGGGCDVAENCTGSAAACPADGAVAAGTVCRGSAGVCDVAEVCSGSSAACPGNGFTAAGTVCRGSAGVCDVAEACTGGSAACPGDTFTAAGTVCRASAGPCDPSEACTGGSAACPGNAFTAAGTICRSAVGICDVAETCTGGGAACPGDVFVAAGTVCRASVNVAYCDPAETCTGSGGFCPGDTVIRAPTTEVCDGIDNNCQGVVDEGTSSTCAAPLTLGSGSVATGGSTSVSGYVPATVGAEMWYQISFPGTGGTPTISLSGTGVTGSPTIRMEVRATCASTPFCSGTPGTTWSFTDNTPGSGFTTRNVAWPATVYVRLVRTSAPSTCGTFALNVTR
;
A
#
# COMPACT_ATOMS: atom_id res chain seq x y z
N MET A 1 74.83 -50.99 71.90
CA MET A 1 74.37 -50.96 73.31
C MET A 1 73.47 -49.75 73.47
N ALA A 2 72.31 -49.89 74.14
CA ALA A 2 71.41 -48.77 74.41
C ALA A 2 72.18 -47.64 75.13
N SER A 3 71.96 -46.37 74.75
CA SER A 3 72.50 -45.24 75.52
C SER A 3 72.09 -45.37 76.98
N GLY A 4 73.02 -45.15 77.93
CA GLY A 4 72.82 -45.44 79.35
C GLY A 4 71.60 -44.77 79.97
N VAL A 5 71.09 -43.69 79.37
CA VAL A 5 69.88 -42.97 79.78
C VAL A 5 68.57 -43.78 79.64
N TYR A 6 68.58 -44.81 78.79
CA TYR A 6 67.42 -45.68 78.52
C TYR A 6 67.47 -46.99 79.33
N LEU A 7 68.60 -47.26 79.97
CA LEU A 7 68.76 -48.37 80.89
C LEU A 7 68.16 -47.97 82.24
N GLY A 8 67.54 -48.93 82.91
CA GLY A 8 67.19 -48.75 84.31
C GLY A 8 68.44 -48.80 85.18
N GLY A 9 68.41 -48.05 86.27
CA GLY A 9 69.45 -48.10 87.29
C GLY A 9 69.54 -49.51 87.90
N THR A 10 70.74 -49.94 88.24
CA THR A 10 70.90 -51.17 89.03
C THR A 10 70.32 -50.94 90.41
N GLY A 11 69.54 -51.88 90.94
CA GLY A 11 69.19 -51.87 92.37
C GLY A 11 70.44 -52.02 93.22
N GLY A 12 70.41 -51.49 94.44
CA GLY A 12 71.53 -51.61 95.36
C GLY A 12 71.90 -53.07 95.63
N ARG A 13 73.16 -53.32 96.01
CA ARG A 13 73.65 -54.63 96.46
C ARG A 13 74.31 -54.46 97.82
N SER A 14 73.93 -55.26 98.81
CA SER A 14 74.73 -55.37 100.04
C SER A 14 75.88 -56.34 99.82
N ALA A 15 77.10 -55.91 100.12
CA ALA A 15 78.29 -56.77 100.18
C ALA A 15 78.60 -57.24 101.62
N ALA A 16 77.82 -56.80 102.61
CA ALA A 16 78.09 -57.03 104.02
C ALA A 16 76.92 -57.80 104.65
N CYS A 17 76.97 -59.14 104.60
CA CYS A 17 76.33 -60.03 105.56
C CYS A 17 76.76 -61.47 105.28
N ASP A 18 77.38 -62.13 106.26
CA ASP A 18 77.94 -63.49 106.19
C ASP A 18 76.88 -64.62 106.08
N THR A 19 75.64 -64.38 105.63
CA THR A 19 74.69 -65.49 105.37
C THR A 19 73.45 -65.20 104.51
N TYR A 20 73.08 -63.95 104.18
CA TYR A 20 71.92 -63.67 103.30
C TYR A 20 72.16 -62.47 102.37
N ALA A 21 72.22 -62.71 101.05
CA ALA A 21 72.37 -61.67 100.03
C ALA A 21 70.99 -61.12 99.59
N ALA A 22 70.66 -59.89 100.00
CA ALA A 22 69.48 -59.16 99.50
C ALA A 22 69.90 -58.10 98.46
N GLY A 23 69.13 -57.99 97.37
CA GLY A 23 69.34 -57.01 96.30
C GLY A 23 68.11 -56.12 96.10
N GLY A 24 68.33 -54.85 95.78
CA GLY A 24 67.26 -53.94 95.34
C GLY A 24 66.76 -54.33 93.95
N GLY A 25 65.49 -54.03 93.67
CA GLY A 25 64.94 -54.23 92.34
C GLY A 25 65.65 -53.35 91.31
N GLY A 26 66.05 -53.92 90.17
CA GLY A 26 66.60 -53.14 89.06
C GLY A 26 65.52 -52.27 88.42
N GLY A 27 65.87 -51.07 87.98
CA GLY A 27 64.95 -50.23 87.22
C GLY A 27 64.59 -50.85 85.86
N GLY A 28 63.39 -50.57 85.37
CA GLY A 28 62.96 -50.96 84.03
C GLY A 28 63.77 -50.23 82.94
N SER A 29 63.86 -50.81 81.75
CA SER A 29 64.42 -50.18 80.55
C SER A 29 63.43 -50.22 79.38
N ILE A 30 63.55 -49.32 78.40
CA ILE A 30 62.70 -49.41 77.19
C ILE A 30 63.10 -50.57 76.25
N GLY A 31 64.16 -51.32 76.58
CA GLY A 31 64.66 -52.43 75.79
C GLY A 31 65.60 -52.02 74.65
N ALA A 32 66.42 -52.97 74.18
CA ALA A 32 67.49 -52.71 73.21
C ALA A 32 66.96 -52.28 71.83
N VAL A 33 65.82 -52.82 71.40
CA VAL A 33 65.20 -52.50 70.10
C VAL A 33 64.70 -51.05 70.08
N ALA A 34 63.96 -50.63 71.11
CA ALA A 34 63.50 -49.24 71.24
C ALA A 34 64.67 -48.26 71.46
N ALA A 35 65.70 -48.65 72.20
CA ALA A 35 66.87 -47.80 72.40
C ALA A 35 67.76 -47.67 71.16
N ALA A 36 67.69 -48.60 70.20
CA ALA A 36 68.37 -48.51 68.91
C ALA A 36 67.62 -47.60 67.92
N ASP A 37 66.28 -47.56 67.99
CA ASP A 37 65.44 -46.70 67.17
C ASP A 37 65.15 -45.36 67.88
N LEU A 38 66.16 -44.51 68.05
CA LEU A 38 65.98 -43.23 68.75
C LEU A 38 64.87 -42.35 68.14
N ALA A 39 64.65 -42.50 66.83
CA ALA A 39 63.67 -41.75 66.06
C ALA A 39 62.23 -42.27 66.21
N VAL A 40 61.99 -43.34 66.99
CA VAL A 40 60.64 -43.94 67.08
C VAL A 40 60.07 -44.18 65.67
N ALA A 41 60.93 -44.59 64.73
CA ALA A 41 60.56 -44.78 63.34
C ALA A 41 59.74 -46.06 63.15
N THR A 42 60.06 -47.10 63.94
CA THR A 42 59.40 -48.41 63.87
C THR A 42 58.98 -48.93 65.25
N THR A 43 59.52 -48.37 66.33
CA THR A 43 59.33 -48.89 67.69
C THR A 43 58.38 -48.01 68.50
N PHE A 44 57.10 -48.37 68.50
CA PHE A 44 56.07 -47.72 69.31
C PHE A 44 55.56 -48.67 70.40
N GLN A 45 56.36 -48.86 71.45
CA GLN A 45 56.10 -49.82 72.53
C GLN A 45 56.11 -49.12 73.90
N PRO A 46 55.32 -49.61 74.88
CA PRO A 46 55.38 -49.12 76.25
C PRO A 46 56.74 -49.47 76.91
N GLY A 47 57.04 -48.80 78.01
CA GLY A 47 58.18 -49.09 78.86
C GLY A 47 58.04 -50.43 79.59
N SER A 48 59.15 -50.96 80.11
CA SER A 48 59.12 -52.16 80.96
C SER A 48 58.95 -51.80 82.43
N GLY A 49 58.41 -52.75 83.20
CA GLY A 49 58.35 -52.63 84.66
C GLY A 49 59.73 -52.76 85.30
N GLY A 50 59.86 -52.22 86.51
CA GLY A 50 61.02 -52.46 87.37
C GLY A 50 60.98 -53.86 88.00
N GLY A 51 62.15 -54.37 88.41
CA GLY A 51 62.25 -55.58 89.19
C GLY A 51 61.73 -55.39 90.62
N GLY A 52 61.22 -56.46 91.24
CA GLY A 52 60.92 -56.46 92.66
C GLY A 52 62.18 -56.42 93.52
N GLY A 53 62.08 -55.87 94.74
CA GLY A 53 63.12 -55.98 95.76
C GLY A 53 63.17 -57.40 96.35
N GLY A 54 64.37 -57.86 96.70
CA GLY A 54 64.61 -59.12 97.39
C GLY A 54 64.15 -59.14 98.86
N GLY A 55 64.16 -60.34 99.45
CA GLY A 55 63.77 -60.61 100.84
C GLY A 55 64.66 -59.92 101.90
N PRO A 56 64.33 -60.10 103.19
CA PRO A 56 64.88 -59.24 104.23
C PRO A 56 66.39 -59.46 104.43
N CYS A 57 67.09 -58.39 104.81
CA CYS A 57 68.49 -58.47 105.27
C CYS A 57 68.60 -59.00 106.72
N THR A 58 67.47 -59.34 107.36
CA THR A 58 67.40 -59.98 108.69
C THR A 58 66.30 -61.06 108.71
N CYS A 59 66.42 -62.10 109.53
CA CYS A 59 65.54 -63.28 109.51
C CYS A 59 64.07 -63.02 109.94
N ALA A 60 63.66 -61.76 110.19
CA ALA A 60 62.47 -61.48 110.99
C ALA A 60 61.21 -61.06 110.21
N LYS A 61 61.26 -60.68 108.92
CA LYS A 61 60.04 -60.27 108.15
C LYS A 61 60.08 -60.57 106.64
N PRO A 62 59.06 -61.22 106.06
CA PRO A 62 59.03 -61.49 104.62
C PRO A 62 58.55 -60.29 103.79
N GLY A 63 59.21 -60.02 102.65
CA GLY A 63 58.69 -59.20 101.55
C GLY A 63 59.57 -58.01 101.15
N GLY A 64 59.91 -57.91 99.86
CA GLY A 64 60.56 -56.74 99.25
C GLY A 64 59.56 -55.82 98.54
N GLY A 65 60.00 -54.61 98.19
CA GLY A 65 59.15 -53.66 97.47
C GLY A 65 58.75 -54.15 96.07
N GLY A 66 57.49 -53.94 95.67
CA GLY A 66 57.03 -54.28 94.32
C GLY A 66 57.71 -53.43 93.24
N GLY A 67 57.92 -53.97 92.05
CA GLY A 67 58.44 -53.19 90.92
C GLY A 67 57.40 -52.18 90.40
N GLY A 68 57.86 -51.01 89.97
CA GLY A 68 57.00 -50.01 89.33
C GLY A 68 56.60 -50.42 87.92
N GLY A 69 55.38 -50.06 87.48
CA GLY A 69 54.91 -50.35 86.12
C GLY A 69 55.64 -49.54 85.04
N GLY A 70 55.75 -50.07 83.83
CA GLY A 70 56.31 -49.32 82.69
C GLY A 70 55.39 -48.22 82.20
N GLY A 71 55.95 -47.15 81.64
CA GLY A 71 55.18 -46.05 81.06
C GLY A 71 54.46 -46.46 79.77
N GLY A 72 53.31 -45.84 79.48
CA GLY A 72 52.48 -46.17 78.31
C GLY A 72 53.06 -45.70 76.96
N ALA A 73 52.40 -46.10 75.86
CA ALA A 73 52.68 -45.58 74.52
C ALA A 73 51.49 -44.72 74.05
N LEU A 74 51.73 -43.44 73.78
CA LEU A 74 50.69 -42.45 73.47
C LEU A 74 50.98 -41.70 72.18
N ARG A 75 50.04 -41.73 71.23
CA ARG A 75 50.10 -41.03 69.94
C ARG A 75 48.92 -40.07 69.81
N ILE A 76 49.21 -38.79 69.57
CA ILE A 76 48.21 -37.75 69.32
C ILE A 76 48.56 -37.11 67.97
N ALA A 77 47.66 -37.22 66.99
CA ALA A 77 47.90 -36.76 65.63
C ALA A 77 46.70 -36.00 65.06
N THR A 78 46.95 -34.89 64.37
CA THR A 78 45.94 -34.08 63.67
C THR A 78 46.58 -33.37 62.48
N ASN A 79 45.80 -33.05 61.44
CA ASN A 79 46.28 -32.25 60.30
C ASN A 79 46.06 -30.75 60.47
N THR A 80 45.36 -30.33 61.53
CA THR A 80 45.01 -28.93 61.74
C THR A 80 45.83 -28.33 62.89
N SER A 81 45.33 -28.40 64.12
CA SER A 81 45.99 -27.83 65.28
C SER A 81 45.88 -28.71 66.52
N LEU A 82 46.98 -28.79 67.29
CA LEU A 82 47.05 -29.44 68.59
C LEU A 82 47.56 -28.44 69.62
N THR A 83 46.76 -28.20 70.67
CA THR A 83 47.14 -27.34 71.79
C THR A 83 47.17 -28.14 73.09
N ILE A 84 48.32 -28.16 73.78
CA ILE A 84 48.53 -28.85 75.05
C ILE A 84 48.85 -27.81 76.14
N THR A 85 47.88 -27.55 77.01
CA THR A 85 48.03 -26.67 78.18
C THR A 85 48.18 -27.47 79.49
N GLY A 86 47.69 -28.71 79.52
CA GLY A 86 47.73 -29.62 80.67
C GLY A 86 48.95 -30.53 80.68
N ALA A 87 48.77 -31.83 80.94
CA ALA A 87 49.84 -32.80 81.01
C ALA A 87 49.63 -34.00 80.08
N VAL A 88 50.66 -34.36 79.33
CA VAL A 88 50.75 -35.60 78.55
C VAL A 88 51.88 -36.42 79.14
N ARG A 89 51.55 -37.53 79.82
CA ARG A 89 52.52 -38.34 80.58
C ARG A 89 52.50 -39.79 80.14
N ALA A 90 53.67 -40.28 79.75
CA ALA A 90 54.01 -41.68 79.54
C ALA A 90 55.09 -42.11 80.54
N ASN A 91 54.96 -41.68 81.80
CA ASN A 91 55.96 -41.91 82.83
C ASN A 91 55.87 -43.35 83.38
N GLY A 92 57.01 -43.91 83.76
CA GLY A 92 57.06 -45.15 84.53
C GLY A 92 56.55 -44.94 85.97
N GLY A 93 55.94 -45.98 86.53
CA GLY A 93 55.51 -46.03 87.91
C GLY A 93 56.70 -46.15 88.87
N ALA A 94 56.56 -45.55 90.05
CA ALA A 94 57.54 -45.69 91.13
C ALA A 94 57.60 -47.14 91.64
N GLY A 95 58.79 -47.58 92.01
CA GLY A 95 58.97 -48.82 92.75
C GLY A 95 58.42 -48.70 94.18
N GLY A 96 57.90 -49.81 94.71
CA GLY A 96 57.36 -49.88 96.05
C GLY A 96 58.45 -49.67 97.10
N THR A 97 58.17 -48.84 98.09
CA THR A 97 58.99 -48.67 99.30
C THR A 97 58.78 -49.87 100.22
N SER A 98 59.83 -50.34 100.87
CA SER A 98 59.75 -51.46 101.81
C SER A 98 59.92 -51.01 103.26
N LEU A 99 59.20 -51.66 104.17
CA LEU A 99 59.23 -51.40 105.60
C LEU A 99 60.08 -52.44 106.33
N GLN A 100 60.87 -52.02 107.33
CA GLN A 100 61.50 -52.89 108.34
C GLN A 100 62.49 -53.95 107.79
N GLY A 101 63.57 -53.49 107.13
CA GLY A 101 64.71 -54.36 106.81
C GLY A 101 64.61 -55.19 105.52
N ALA A 102 63.90 -54.68 104.51
CA ALA A 102 63.88 -55.24 103.15
C ALA A 102 64.39 -54.20 102.11
N SER A 103 64.59 -54.63 100.86
CA SER A 103 65.06 -53.75 99.78
C SER A 103 63.91 -53.12 98.99
N GLY A 104 64.17 -51.98 98.36
CA GLY A 104 63.19 -51.26 97.55
C GLY A 104 62.98 -51.90 96.17
N GLY A 105 61.77 -51.77 95.63
CA GLY A 105 61.46 -52.19 94.25
C GLY A 105 62.03 -51.20 93.23
N GLY A 106 62.41 -51.68 92.06
CA GLY A 106 62.88 -50.82 90.97
C GLY A 106 61.74 -50.01 90.35
N GLY A 107 62.01 -48.79 89.90
CA GLY A 107 61.04 -47.98 89.15
C GLY A 107 60.90 -48.50 87.71
N GLY A 108 59.70 -48.40 87.13
CA GLY A 108 59.48 -48.77 85.72
C GLY A 108 60.06 -47.73 84.77
N SER A 109 60.42 -48.12 83.54
CA SER A 109 60.93 -47.14 82.57
C SER A 109 59.83 -46.21 82.07
N GLY A 110 60.23 -45.04 81.55
CA GLY A 110 59.34 -44.22 80.74
C GLY A 110 58.88 -44.98 79.48
N GLY A 111 57.77 -44.54 78.90
CA GLY A 111 57.20 -45.08 77.68
C GLY A 111 57.50 -44.20 76.47
N VAL A 112 56.52 -44.00 75.59
CA VAL A 112 56.68 -43.17 74.39
C VAL A 112 55.54 -42.19 74.22
N VAL A 113 55.88 -40.94 73.89
CA VAL A 113 54.91 -39.92 73.43
C VAL A 113 55.23 -39.56 72.00
N TYR A 114 54.22 -39.60 71.13
CA TYR A 114 54.30 -39.16 69.74
C TYR A 114 53.25 -38.08 69.50
N LEU A 115 53.69 -36.88 69.12
CA LEU A 115 52.81 -35.76 68.76
C LEU A 115 52.99 -35.43 67.28
N ASP A 116 51.89 -35.17 66.57
CA ASP A 116 51.92 -34.82 65.15
C ASP A 116 50.82 -33.81 64.81
N ALA A 117 51.20 -32.59 64.43
CA ALA A 117 50.26 -31.54 64.08
C ALA A 117 50.82 -30.55 63.08
N ALA A 118 49.98 -30.00 62.21
CA ALA A 118 50.37 -28.88 61.35
C ALA A 118 50.64 -27.62 62.18
N THR A 119 49.76 -27.26 63.11
CA THR A 119 49.99 -26.22 64.14
C THR A 119 50.11 -26.87 65.51
N LEU A 120 51.23 -26.70 66.21
CA LEU A 120 51.48 -27.34 67.51
C LEU A 120 51.83 -26.31 68.58
N ASN A 121 50.97 -26.16 69.58
CA ASN A 121 51.21 -25.27 70.71
C ASN A 121 51.26 -26.06 72.02
N VAL A 122 52.41 -26.11 72.67
CA VAL A 122 52.59 -26.80 73.96
C VAL A 122 53.10 -25.78 74.98
N SER A 123 52.22 -25.40 75.90
CA SER A 123 52.55 -24.61 77.10
C SER A 123 52.50 -25.44 78.38
N GLY A 124 51.89 -26.64 78.31
CA GLY A 124 51.78 -27.59 79.41
C GLY A 124 53.02 -28.47 79.61
N THR A 125 52.82 -29.69 80.10
CA THR A 125 53.90 -30.66 80.36
C THR A 125 53.81 -31.88 79.44
N VAL A 126 54.92 -32.29 78.84
CA VAL A 126 55.03 -33.54 78.06
C VAL A 126 56.17 -34.37 78.62
N GLN A 127 55.85 -35.54 79.17
CA GLN A 127 56.81 -36.34 79.92
C GLN A 127 56.77 -37.82 79.55
N ALA A 128 57.94 -38.43 79.49
CA ALA A 128 58.15 -39.87 79.38
C ALA A 128 59.34 -40.26 80.25
N VAL A 129 59.29 -39.97 81.56
CA VAL A 129 60.40 -40.28 82.49
C VAL A 129 60.25 -41.67 83.10
N GLY A 130 61.36 -42.27 83.52
CA GLY A 130 61.31 -43.45 84.39
C GLY A 130 60.78 -43.11 85.79
N GLY A 131 60.20 -44.11 86.44
CA GLY A 131 59.78 -44.00 87.83
C GLY A 131 60.96 -44.03 88.79
N ALA A 132 60.81 -43.41 89.95
CA ALA A 132 61.79 -43.50 91.03
C ALA A 132 61.87 -44.95 91.54
N GLY A 133 63.07 -45.38 91.95
CA GLY A 133 63.20 -46.61 92.73
C GLY A 133 62.60 -46.42 94.12
N GLY A 134 62.07 -47.50 94.69
CA GLY A 134 61.55 -47.50 96.05
C GLY A 134 62.68 -47.41 97.08
N SER A 135 62.42 -46.68 98.16
CA SER A 135 63.35 -46.57 99.29
C SER A 135 63.27 -47.79 100.23
N SER A 136 64.39 -48.09 100.89
CA SER A 136 64.50 -49.11 101.92
C SER A 136 64.63 -48.51 103.32
N SER A 137 63.88 -49.03 104.30
CA SER A 137 63.92 -48.57 105.70
C SER A 137 64.62 -49.56 106.64
N GLY A 138 65.88 -49.88 106.34
CA GLY A 138 66.72 -50.68 107.23
C GLY A 138 68.01 -51.24 106.64
N CYS A 139 68.02 -51.64 105.36
CA CYS A 139 69.22 -52.19 104.70
C CYS A 139 70.02 -51.16 103.89
N GLY A 140 69.46 -49.97 103.61
CA GLY A 140 70.08 -48.97 102.72
C GLY A 140 70.18 -49.41 101.25
N ILE A 141 69.38 -50.40 100.84
CA ILE A 141 69.36 -50.98 99.50
C ILE A 141 68.12 -50.48 98.76
N ASP A 142 68.22 -49.32 98.13
CA ASP A 142 67.16 -48.74 97.34
C ASP A 142 67.02 -49.43 95.97
N GLY A 143 65.82 -49.38 95.41
CA GLY A 143 65.56 -49.81 94.05
C GLY A 143 66.23 -48.89 93.04
N GLY A 144 66.57 -49.41 91.87
CA GLY A 144 67.05 -48.61 90.76
C GLY A 144 65.92 -47.78 90.14
N ALA A 145 66.21 -46.54 89.73
CA ALA A 145 65.27 -45.73 88.96
C ALA A 145 65.06 -46.34 87.56
N GLY A 146 63.87 -46.20 87.01
CA GLY A 146 63.60 -46.62 85.63
C GLY A 146 64.33 -45.74 84.61
N GLY A 147 64.69 -46.32 83.47
CA GLY A 147 65.26 -45.58 82.35
C GLY A 147 64.27 -44.58 81.75
N MET A 148 64.78 -43.56 81.07
CA MET A 148 63.91 -42.60 80.36
C MET A 148 63.15 -43.27 79.21
N GLY A 149 62.00 -42.69 78.88
CA GLY A 149 61.24 -42.94 77.68
C GLY A 149 61.66 -42.02 76.54
N ARG A 150 60.87 -42.00 75.45
CA ARG A 150 61.14 -41.22 74.24
C ARG A 150 59.98 -40.31 73.88
N ILE A 151 60.28 -39.12 73.38
CA ILE A 151 59.29 -38.18 72.89
C ILE A 151 59.66 -37.80 71.45
N ARG A 152 58.75 -38.08 70.52
CA ARG A 152 58.84 -37.67 69.12
C ARG A 152 57.76 -36.63 68.82
N ILE A 153 58.15 -35.60 68.09
CA ILE A 153 57.25 -34.54 67.64
C ILE A 153 57.42 -34.37 66.13
N ASN A 154 56.33 -34.47 65.40
CA ASN A 154 56.26 -34.04 64.01
C ASN A 154 55.48 -32.72 63.97
N ALA A 155 56.11 -31.64 63.49
CA ALA A 155 55.45 -30.34 63.45
C ALA A 155 55.96 -29.50 62.28
N VAL A 156 55.15 -28.52 61.87
CA VAL A 156 55.59 -27.44 60.98
C VAL A 156 56.28 -26.38 61.85
N THR A 157 57.51 -25.99 61.50
CA THR A 157 58.33 -25.08 62.34
C THR A 157 57.73 -23.69 62.49
N SER A 158 57.12 -23.15 61.43
CA SER A 158 56.55 -21.79 61.43
C SER A 158 55.31 -21.63 62.32
N THR A 159 54.62 -22.73 62.63
CA THR A 159 53.38 -22.77 63.43
C THR A 159 53.55 -23.64 64.69
N CYS A 160 54.80 -23.91 65.08
CA CYS A 160 55.15 -24.64 66.27
C CYS A 160 55.56 -23.69 67.40
N SER A 161 55.04 -23.91 68.60
CA SER A 161 55.42 -23.23 69.83
C SER A 161 55.53 -24.24 70.97
N LEU A 162 56.73 -24.48 71.48
CA LEU A 162 57.01 -25.43 72.56
C LEU A 162 57.60 -24.68 73.77
N SER A 163 56.76 -23.89 74.44
CA SER A 163 57.13 -23.10 75.62
C SER A 163 56.93 -23.84 76.96
N GLY A 164 56.25 -25.00 76.91
CA GLY A 164 56.00 -25.86 78.05
C GLY A 164 57.21 -26.68 78.53
N SER A 165 56.99 -27.52 79.54
CA SER A 165 58.05 -28.38 80.10
C SER A 165 58.09 -29.75 79.42
N PHE A 166 59.29 -30.13 78.95
CA PHE A 166 59.55 -31.42 78.32
C PHE A 166 60.53 -32.23 79.16
N ASN A 167 60.19 -33.50 79.43
CA ASN A 167 61.10 -34.43 80.09
C ASN A 167 60.97 -35.86 79.50
N PRO A 168 61.89 -36.32 78.64
CA PRO A 168 63.22 -35.75 78.35
C PRO A 168 63.18 -34.33 77.72
N PRO A 169 64.19 -33.49 77.97
CA PRO A 169 64.22 -32.11 77.47
C PRO A 169 64.30 -32.05 75.94
N LEU A 170 63.78 -30.98 75.35
CA LEU A 170 63.86 -30.74 73.91
C LEU A 170 65.32 -30.64 73.46
N ALA A 171 65.62 -31.18 72.28
CA ALA A 171 66.93 -31.05 71.66
C ALA A 171 67.17 -29.65 71.08
N ALA A 172 66.16 -29.04 70.44
CA ALA A 172 66.30 -27.76 69.77
C ALA A 172 64.98 -26.95 69.68
N GLY A 173 64.12 -27.01 70.70
CA GLY A 173 62.82 -26.33 70.62
C GLY A 173 61.96 -26.89 69.48
N CYS A 174 61.35 -26.01 68.68
CA CYS A 174 60.65 -26.39 67.44
C CYS A 174 61.60 -26.69 66.27
N SER A 175 62.88 -26.34 66.37
CA SER A 175 63.83 -26.58 65.28
C SER A 175 64.07 -28.08 65.11
N PRO A 176 64.12 -28.58 63.86
CA PRO A 176 64.30 -30.00 63.62
C PRO A 176 65.68 -30.42 64.13
N SER A 177 65.73 -31.58 64.76
CA SER A 177 66.96 -32.14 65.30
C SER A 177 67.02 -33.62 64.99
N GLY A 178 68.23 -34.16 64.83
CA GLY A 178 68.40 -35.61 64.85
C GLY A 178 67.89 -36.20 66.17
N ALA A 179 67.44 -37.45 66.14
CA ALA A 179 67.05 -38.13 67.36
C ALA A 179 68.29 -38.38 68.25
N VAL A 180 68.32 -37.75 69.42
CA VAL A 180 69.42 -37.84 70.39
C VAL A 180 68.93 -38.57 71.63
N ALA A 181 69.76 -39.46 72.18
CA ALA A 181 69.42 -40.19 73.38
C ALA A 181 69.08 -39.25 74.55
N GLY A 182 67.94 -39.49 75.22
CA GLY A 182 67.50 -38.72 76.38
C GLY A 182 67.03 -37.31 76.07
N ARG A 183 66.69 -37.02 74.80
CA ARG A 183 66.09 -35.75 74.39
C ARG A 183 64.81 -36.00 73.60
N ALA A 184 63.82 -35.13 73.80
CA ALA A 184 62.69 -35.01 72.90
C ALA A 184 63.17 -34.35 71.60
N TYR A 185 62.78 -34.88 70.45
CA TYR A 185 63.25 -34.36 69.16
C TYR A 185 62.08 -34.04 68.24
N VAL A 186 62.26 -32.99 67.44
CA VAL A 186 61.30 -32.52 66.44
C VAL A 186 61.77 -32.92 65.05
N THR A 187 60.85 -33.37 64.20
CA THR A 187 61.11 -33.70 62.80
C THR A 187 59.99 -33.22 61.88
N ALA A 188 60.23 -33.30 60.57
CA ALA A 188 59.25 -32.95 59.55
C ALA A 188 58.02 -33.84 59.63
N ARG A 189 56.85 -33.29 59.29
CA ARG A 189 55.67 -34.10 59.03
C ARG A 189 55.89 -34.95 57.77
N VAL A 190 55.16 -36.06 57.67
CA VAL A 190 55.29 -37.01 56.56
C VAL A 190 54.92 -36.34 55.24
N ALA A 191 55.61 -36.71 54.16
CA ALA A 191 55.32 -36.22 52.81
C ALA A 191 53.85 -36.46 52.42
N GLY A 192 53.23 -35.50 51.73
CA GLY A 192 51.83 -35.54 51.31
C GLY A 192 50.83 -35.15 52.40
N THR A 193 51.29 -34.85 53.62
CA THR A 193 50.38 -34.38 54.67
C THR A 193 50.09 -32.89 54.49
N GLU A 194 48.81 -32.52 54.42
CA GLU A 194 48.38 -31.12 54.37
C GLU A 194 48.92 -30.33 55.57
N CYS A 195 49.58 -29.21 55.28
CA CYS A 195 50.12 -28.30 56.30
C CYS A 195 49.51 -26.90 56.25
N ARG A 196 48.86 -26.55 55.14
CA ARG A 196 48.00 -25.38 55.01
C ARG A 196 46.82 -25.72 54.12
N ALA A 197 45.62 -25.40 54.60
CA ALA A 197 44.40 -25.54 53.83
C ALA A 197 44.28 -24.41 52.80
N SER A 198 43.60 -24.69 51.69
CA SER A 198 43.21 -23.67 50.72
C SER A 198 42.34 -22.60 51.38
N ALA A 199 42.70 -21.34 51.19
CA ALA A 199 42.04 -20.15 51.69
C ALA A 199 40.97 -19.60 50.74
N GLY A 200 40.80 -20.19 49.56
CA GLY A 200 39.80 -19.77 48.57
C GLY A 200 39.85 -20.58 47.27
N VAL A 201 38.90 -20.31 46.36
CA VAL A 201 38.78 -21.06 45.09
C VAL A 201 39.99 -20.94 44.16
N CYS A 202 40.84 -19.92 44.35
CA CYS A 202 42.06 -19.69 43.58
C CYS A 202 43.33 -20.13 44.32
N ASP A 203 43.18 -20.94 45.35
CA ASP A 203 44.27 -21.34 46.23
C ASP A 203 44.39 -22.86 46.32
N THR A 204 45.61 -23.38 46.28
CA THR A 204 45.88 -24.81 46.43
C THR A 204 46.38 -25.12 47.83
N ALA A 205 45.86 -26.18 48.45
CA ALA A 205 46.36 -26.60 49.77
C ALA A 205 47.79 -27.15 49.64
N GLU A 206 48.73 -26.68 50.47
CA GLU A 206 50.09 -27.23 50.46
C GLU A 206 50.22 -28.46 51.33
N THR A 207 50.99 -29.40 50.80
CA THR A 207 51.38 -30.61 51.48
C THR A 207 52.86 -30.59 51.84
N CYS A 208 53.21 -31.08 53.03
CA CYS A 208 54.61 -31.28 53.40
C CYS A 208 55.33 -32.15 52.37
N ASN A 209 56.59 -31.84 52.07
CA ASN A 209 57.43 -32.64 51.18
C ASN A 209 58.18 -33.78 51.91
N GLY A 210 58.04 -33.88 53.23
CA GLY A 210 58.71 -34.88 54.08
C GLY A 210 60.21 -34.66 54.31
N VAL A 211 60.79 -33.59 53.77
CA VAL A 211 62.23 -33.27 53.87
C VAL A 211 62.45 -31.98 54.66
N GLY A 212 61.60 -30.97 54.46
CA GLY A 212 61.60 -29.69 55.17
C GLY A 212 60.51 -29.62 56.23
N THR A 213 60.71 -28.73 57.20
CA THR A 213 59.76 -28.52 58.30
C THR A 213 58.93 -27.25 58.17
N ALA A 214 59.25 -26.40 57.19
CA ALA A 214 58.32 -25.39 56.73
C ALA A 214 57.30 -26.05 55.80
N CYS A 215 56.05 -25.59 55.87
CA CYS A 215 55.12 -25.84 54.79
C CYS A 215 55.68 -25.18 53.51
N PRO A 216 55.50 -25.78 52.32
CA PRO A 216 55.88 -25.12 51.07
C PRO A 216 55.31 -23.69 50.97
N ALA A 217 55.95 -22.87 50.14
CA ALA A 217 55.43 -21.54 49.84
C ALA A 217 54.03 -21.64 49.23
N ASP A 218 53.22 -20.62 49.46
CA ASP A 218 51.84 -20.52 48.97
C ASP A 218 51.79 -20.68 47.44
N VAL A 219 50.99 -21.63 46.97
CA VAL A 219 50.81 -21.91 45.54
C VAL A 219 49.37 -21.56 45.14
N PHE A 220 49.24 -20.50 44.35
CA PHE A 220 47.96 -20.10 43.77
C PHE A 220 47.66 -20.86 42.48
N VAL A 221 46.36 -21.06 42.24
CA VAL A 221 45.85 -21.63 40.99
C VAL A 221 46.24 -20.71 39.81
N PRO A 222 46.66 -21.27 38.65
CA PRO A 222 47.13 -20.48 37.51
C PRO A 222 46.11 -19.44 37.02
N SER A 223 46.61 -18.34 36.45
CA SER A 223 45.79 -17.20 36.04
C SER A 223 44.85 -17.46 34.86
N THR A 224 44.92 -18.65 34.28
CA THR A 224 44.02 -19.12 33.21
C THR A 224 42.83 -19.92 33.75
N THR A 225 42.77 -20.15 35.05
CA THR A 225 41.71 -20.96 35.65
C THR A 225 40.54 -20.07 36.00
N VAL A 226 39.40 -20.31 35.35
CA VAL A 226 38.14 -19.62 35.64
C VAL A 226 37.65 -20.01 37.03
N CYS A 227 37.55 -19.03 37.92
CA CYS A 227 37.04 -19.19 39.29
C CYS A 227 35.59 -18.75 39.45
N ARG A 228 35.08 -17.93 38.52
CA ARG A 228 33.66 -17.66 38.34
C ARG A 228 33.33 -17.64 36.85
N GLY A 229 32.36 -18.45 36.44
CA GLY A 229 31.83 -18.40 35.07
C GLY A 229 30.93 -17.19 34.87
N SER A 230 30.79 -16.75 33.62
CA SER A 230 29.84 -15.70 33.23
C SER A 230 28.39 -16.15 33.48
N ALA A 231 27.60 -15.31 34.14
CA ALA A 231 26.20 -15.51 34.46
C ALA A 231 25.24 -14.92 33.39
N GLY A 232 25.76 -14.27 32.35
CA GLY A 232 24.95 -13.68 31.28
C GLY A 232 25.78 -12.99 30.20
N VAL A 233 25.12 -12.56 29.13
CA VAL A 233 25.80 -11.96 27.95
C VAL A 233 26.56 -10.66 28.26
N CYS A 234 26.26 -10.01 29.39
CA CYS A 234 26.94 -8.80 29.88
C CYS A 234 27.91 -9.05 31.04
N ASP A 235 28.15 -10.31 31.38
CA ASP A 235 29.03 -10.71 32.48
C ASP A 235 30.35 -11.28 31.96
N THR A 236 31.46 -10.87 32.56
CA THR A 236 32.77 -11.43 32.24
C THR A 236 33.08 -12.60 33.16
N ALA A 237 33.72 -13.64 32.63
CA ALA A 237 34.23 -14.72 33.48
C ALA A 237 35.57 -14.31 34.09
N GLU A 238 35.74 -14.57 35.38
CA GLU A 238 36.94 -14.21 36.13
C GLU A 238 37.80 -15.43 36.24
N SER A 239 39.06 -15.20 35.90
CA SER A 239 40.10 -16.16 36.17
C SER A 239 40.87 -15.75 37.40
N CYS A 240 41.43 -16.73 38.10
CA CYS A 240 42.36 -16.49 39.17
C CYS A 240 43.48 -15.55 38.71
N THR A 241 44.14 -14.85 39.61
CA THR A 241 45.24 -13.95 39.23
C THR A 241 46.59 -14.66 39.16
N GLY A 242 46.67 -15.91 39.65
CA GLY A 242 47.95 -16.60 39.91
C GLY A 242 48.72 -16.03 41.11
N SER A 243 48.13 -15.12 41.87
CA SER A 243 48.78 -14.39 42.96
C SER A 243 47.87 -14.11 44.17
N SER A 244 46.62 -14.56 44.13
CA SER A 244 45.59 -14.32 45.15
C SER A 244 44.75 -15.58 45.35
N ALA A 245 44.43 -15.88 46.62
CA ALA A 245 43.54 -16.97 46.99
C ALA A 245 42.07 -16.71 46.65
N ALA A 246 41.67 -15.44 46.58
CA ALA A 246 40.32 -15.03 46.21
C ALA A 246 40.19 -14.87 44.69
N CYS A 247 39.03 -15.25 44.16
CA CYS A 247 38.62 -14.89 42.81
C CYS A 247 38.48 -13.35 42.71
N PRO A 248 38.85 -12.72 41.59
CA PRO A 248 38.58 -11.30 41.36
C PRO A 248 37.10 -10.93 41.57
N ALA A 249 36.87 -9.65 41.85
CA ALA A 249 35.51 -9.11 41.97
C ALA A 249 34.74 -9.27 40.66
N ASP A 250 33.41 -9.28 40.78
CA ASP A 250 32.47 -9.42 39.66
C ASP A 250 32.65 -8.30 38.62
N GLY A 251 33.07 -8.69 37.43
CA GLY A 251 33.32 -7.80 36.30
C GLY A 251 32.21 -7.90 35.26
N PHE A 252 31.60 -6.77 34.94
CA PHE A 252 30.63 -6.66 33.86
C PHE A 252 31.25 -6.05 32.60
N LEU A 253 30.75 -6.46 31.44
CA LEU A 253 31.10 -5.83 30.17
C LEU A 253 30.71 -4.34 30.19
N PRO A 254 31.51 -3.45 29.59
CA PRO A 254 31.29 -2.02 29.66
C PRO A 254 29.96 -1.60 29.02
N SER A 255 29.47 -0.42 29.38
CA SER A 255 28.17 0.07 28.89
C SER A 255 28.13 0.42 27.39
N SER A 256 29.25 0.30 26.70
CA SER A 256 29.37 0.41 25.25
C SER A 256 29.23 -0.93 24.53
N THR A 257 29.22 -2.06 25.25
CA THR A 257 29.09 -3.38 24.66
C THR A 257 27.64 -3.64 24.30
N VAL A 258 27.36 -3.80 23.01
CA VAL A 258 26.05 -4.23 22.50
C VAL A 258 25.83 -5.69 22.90
N CYS A 259 24.78 -5.95 23.67
CA CYS A 259 24.38 -7.29 24.08
C CYS A 259 23.22 -7.85 23.27
N ARG A 260 22.45 -6.96 22.61
CA ARG A 260 21.51 -7.33 21.56
C ARG A 260 21.57 -6.29 20.44
N ALA A 261 21.87 -6.77 19.23
CA ALA A 261 21.79 -5.92 18.05
C ALA A 261 20.33 -5.66 17.69
N ASN A 262 20.07 -4.50 17.08
CA ASN A 262 18.76 -4.26 16.48
C ASN A 262 18.50 -5.20 15.29
N ASN A 263 17.24 -5.45 14.98
CA ASN A 263 16.80 -6.34 13.91
C ASN A 263 16.91 -5.75 12.50
N GLY A 264 17.38 -4.50 12.36
CA GLY A 264 17.52 -3.79 11.10
C GLY A 264 16.22 -3.20 10.51
N GLY A 265 15.07 -3.36 11.18
CA GLY A 265 13.75 -2.92 10.71
C GLY A 265 13.38 -1.46 11.04
N GLY A 266 14.27 -0.69 11.66
CA GLY A 266 14.06 0.74 11.96
C GLY A 266 13.17 1.06 13.18
N CYS A 267 12.48 0.07 13.76
CA CYS A 267 11.70 0.23 15.01
C CYS A 267 12.30 -0.45 16.24
N ASP A 268 13.50 -0.98 16.10
CA ASP A 268 14.21 -1.72 17.14
C ASP A 268 15.45 -0.94 17.58
N VAL A 269 15.65 -0.77 18.88
CA VAL A 269 16.90 -0.21 19.40
C VAL A 269 17.91 -1.33 19.63
N ALA A 270 19.20 -1.03 19.71
CA ALA A 270 20.16 -2.01 20.22
C ALA A 270 20.28 -1.81 21.72
N GLU A 271 20.30 -2.87 22.51
CA GLU A 271 20.65 -2.74 23.93
C GLU A 271 22.14 -2.98 24.15
N ASN A 272 22.67 -2.11 24.99
CA ASN A 272 24.01 -2.23 25.50
C ASN A 272 23.95 -2.74 26.94
N CYS A 273 25.00 -3.42 27.35
CA CYS A 273 25.21 -3.75 28.75
C CYS A 273 25.15 -2.48 29.61
N THR A 274 24.85 -2.63 30.90
CA THR A 274 24.80 -1.47 31.82
C THR A 274 26.17 -1.12 32.40
N GLY A 275 27.17 -2.01 32.26
CA GLY A 275 28.42 -1.94 33.02
C GLY A 275 28.29 -2.37 34.48
N SER A 276 27.12 -2.85 34.90
CA SER A 276 26.80 -3.13 36.31
C SER A 276 25.88 -4.35 36.54
N ALA A 277 25.47 -5.03 35.48
CA ALA A 277 24.57 -6.18 35.55
C ALA A 277 24.93 -7.24 34.50
N ALA A 278 24.76 -8.51 34.87
CA ALA A 278 25.06 -9.67 34.02
C ALA A 278 24.08 -9.86 32.85
N ALA A 279 22.83 -9.44 33.02
CA ALA A 279 21.80 -9.53 32.01
C ALA A 279 21.83 -8.32 31.07
N CYS A 280 21.54 -8.57 29.79
CA CYS A 280 21.20 -7.49 28.87
C CYS A 280 19.92 -6.79 29.34
N PRO A 281 19.79 -5.46 29.20
CA PRO A 281 18.52 -4.78 29.43
C PRO A 281 17.36 -5.40 28.64
N ALA A 282 16.13 -5.17 29.10
CA ALA A 282 14.96 -5.61 28.37
C ALA A 282 14.91 -4.98 26.97
N ASP A 283 14.43 -5.77 26.01
CA ASP A 283 14.25 -5.37 24.61
C ASP A 283 13.40 -4.09 24.51
N GLY A 284 14.03 -3.04 24.00
CA GLY A 284 13.42 -1.74 23.79
C GLY A 284 12.97 -1.57 22.33
N ALA A 285 11.79 -1.01 22.16
CA ALA A 285 11.37 -0.48 20.86
C ALA A 285 11.76 0.99 20.74
N VAL A 286 11.98 1.44 19.50
CA VAL A 286 12.07 2.88 19.19
C VAL A 286 10.76 3.57 19.59
N ALA A 287 10.84 4.84 20.02
CA ALA A 287 9.68 5.60 20.48
C ALA A 287 8.51 5.60 19.48
N ALA A 288 7.29 5.62 20.02
CA ALA A 288 6.08 5.71 19.21
C ALA A 288 6.09 6.97 18.32
N GLY A 289 5.73 6.81 17.04
CA GLY A 289 5.69 7.90 16.07
C GLY A 289 6.98 8.12 15.28
N THR A 290 8.08 7.41 15.59
CA THR A 290 9.29 7.46 14.75
C THR A 290 9.02 6.77 13.41
N VAL A 291 9.30 7.46 12.30
CA VAL A 291 9.13 6.92 10.95
C VAL A 291 10.19 5.85 10.68
N CYS A 292 9.75 4.62 10.41
CA CYS A 292 10.64 3.50 10.07
C CYS A 292 10.69 3.23 8.56
N ARG A 293 9.66 3.64 7.81
CA ARG A 293 9.68 3.71 6.35
C ARG A 293 8.99 4.99 5.91
N GLY A 294 9.68 5.78 5.09
CA GLY A 294 9.09 6.96 4.47
C GLY A 294 8.09 6.60 3.39
N SER A 295 7.14 7.50 3.12
CA SER A 295 6.21 7.38 1.99
C SER A 295 6.96 7.38 0.66
N ALA A 296 6.68 6.39 -0.19
CA ALA A 296 7.24 6.22 -1.53
C ALA A 296 6.40 6.86 -2.66
N GLY A 297 5.29 7.52 -2.33
CA GLY A 297 4.41 8.15 -3.30
C GLY A 297 3.17 8.80 -2.67
N VAL A 298 2.40 9.55 -3.47
CA VAL A 298 1.23 10.31 -2.98
C VAL A 298 0.11 9.45 -2.40
N CYS A 299 0.06 8.15 -2.72
CA CYS A 299 -0.89 7.18 -2.18
C CYS A 299 -0.27 6.25 -1.12
N ASP A 300 0.93 6.57 -0.64
CA ASP A 300 1.66 5.79 0.35
C ASP A 300 1.70 6.53 1.69
N VAL A 301 1.41 5.83 2.78
CA VAL A 301 1.50 6.39 4.13
C VAL A 301 2.86 6.00 4.70
N ALA A 302 3.54 6.93 5.37
CA ALA A 302 4.77 6.59 6.07
C ALA A 302 4.45 5.71 7.29
N GLU A 303 5.14 4.58 7.43
CA GLU A 303 4.99 3.72 8.60
C GLU A 303 5.78 4.29 9.77
N VAL A 304 5.09 4.32 10.91
CA VAL A 304 5.64 4.78 12.17
C VAL A 304 5.67 3.64 13.17
N CYS A 305 6.71 3.62 13.99
CA CYS A 305 6.84 2.67 15.08
C CYS A 305 5.71 2.87 16.09
N SER A 306 5.18 1.77 16.63
CA SER A 306 4.13 1.81 17.66
C SER A 306 4.66 2.15 19.05
N GLY A 307 5.98 2.11 19.26
CA GLY A 307 6.61 2.22 20.58
C GLY A 307 6.64 0.92 21.37
N SER A 308 6.07 -0.16 20.84
CA SER A 308 5.99 -1.46 21.51
C SER A 308 6.41 -2.65 20.65
N SER A 309 6.54 -2.45 19.34
CA SER A 309 6.93 -3.48 18.37
C SER A 309 8.29 -3.15 17.79
N ALA A 310 9.20 -4.13 17.79
CA ALA A 310 10.49 -4.05 17.13
C ALA A 310 10.37 -4.12 15.59
N ALA A 311 9.23 -4.59 15.07
CA ALA A 311 8.95 -4.60 13.64
C ALA A 311 8.28 -3.29 13.19
N CYS A 312 8.78 -2.70 12.12
CA CYS A 312 8.06 -1.67 11.37
C CYS A 312 6.76 -2.26 10.84
N PRO A 313 5.62 -1.56 10.96
CA PRO A 313 4.35 -2.02 10.40
C PRO A 313 4.47 -2.37 8.92
N GLY A 314 3.58 -3.27 8.46
CA GLY A 314 3.46 -3.57 7.04
C GLY A 314 3.05 -2.33 6.24
N ASN A 315 3.32 -2.37 4.93
CA ASN A 315 3.06 -1.27 4.01
C ASN A 315 1.59 -0.82 4.07
N GLY A 316 1.38 0.45 4.45
CA GLY A 316 0.09 1.11 4.56
C GLY A 316 -0.14 2.08 3.41
N PHE A 317 -1.23 1.88 2.68
CA PHE A 317 -1.63 2.78 1.60
C PHE A 317 -2.73 3.74 2.06
N THR A 318 -2.76 4.92 1.45
CA THR A 318 -3.86 5.87 1.62
C THR A 318 -5.18 5.19 1.23
N ALA A 319 -6.25 5.45 1.99
CA ALA A 319 -7.54 4.79 1.79
C ALA A 319 -8.04 4.86 0.35
N ALA A 320 -8.64 3.76 -0.12
CA ALA A 320 -9.22 3.68 -1.45
C ALA A 320 -10.25 4.80 -1.66
N GLY A 321 -10.18 5.48 -2.81
CA GLY A 321 -11.05 6.63 -3.12
C GLY A 321 -10.49 8.00 -2.72
N THR A 322 -9.36 8.07 -2.02
CA THR A 322 -8.69 9.35 -1.75
C THR A 322 -8.09 9.91 -3.04
N VAL A 323 -8.51 11.10 -3.46
CA VAL A 323 -8.03 11.75 -4.69
C VAL A 323 -6.54 12.04 -4.59
N CYS A 324 -5.75 11.46 -5.49
CA CYS A 324 -4.31 11.65 -5.58
C CYS A 324 -3.89 12.52 -6.76
N ARG A 325 -4.77 12.67 -7.75
CA ARG A 325 -4.66 13.64 -8.83
C ARG A 325 -6.04 14.21 -9.10
N GLY A 326 -6.17 15.54 -9.04
CA GLY A 326 -7.42 16.21 -9.38
C GLY A 326 -7.64 16.26 -10.89
N SER A 327 -8.91 16.30 -11.30
CA SER A 327 -9.31 16.49 -12.70
C SER A 327 -8.78 17.83 -13.24
N ALA A 328 -8.09 17.79 -14.38
CA ALA A 328 -7.51 18.94 -15.09
C ALA A 328 -8.45 19.56 -16.12
N GLY A 329 -9.66 19.01 -16.32
CA GLY A 329 -10.65 19.53 -17.27
C GLY A 329 -11.95 18.72 -17.31
N VAL A 330 -12.93 19.22 -18.07
CA VAL A 330 -14.29 18.60 -18.14
C VAL A 330 -14.31 17.18 -18.73
N CYS A 331 -13.25 16.77 -19.43
CA CYS A 331 -13.08 15.43 -19.98
C CYS A 331 -12.08 14.57 -19.19
N ASP A 332 -11.73 15.00 -17.98
CA ASP A 332 -10.76 14.34 -17.14
C ASP A 332 -11.40 13.77 -15.88
N VAL A 333 -11.05 12.53 -15.52
CA VAL A 333 -11.52 11.89 -14.29
C VAL A 333 -10.44 12.08 -13.23
N ALA A 334 -10.80 12.51 -12.03
CA ALA A 334 -9.83 12.58 -10.94
C ALA A 334 -9.40 11.16 -10.53
N GLU A 335 -8.09 10.90 -10.52
CA GLU A 335 -7.57 9.62 -10.04
C GLU A 335 -7.58 9.57 -8.51
N ALA A 336 -8.04 8.43 -8.02
CA ALA A 336 -8.03 8.12 -6.60
C ALA A 336 -7.06 6.96 -6.31
N CYS A 337 -6.46 7.01 -5.12
CA CYS A 337 -5.70 5.90 -4.60
C CYS A 337 -6.55 4.62 -4.58
N THR A 338 -5.95 3.50 -4.95
CA THR A 338 -6.63 2.19 -5.00
C THR A 338 -6.73 1.53 -3.61
N GLY A 339 -5.99 2.05 -2.63
CA GLY A 339 -5.79 1.40 -1.33
C GLY A 339 -4.78 0.24 -1.34
N GLY A 340 -4.13 -0.02 -2.49
CA GLY A 340 -3.17 -1.13 -2.64
C GLY A 340 -1.87 -0.76 -3.36
N SER A 341 -1.64 0.51 -3.68
CA SER A 341 -0.47 0.99 -4.42
C SER A 341 0.00 2.34 -3.90
N ALA A 342 1.33 2.51 -3.79
CA ALA A 342 1.98 3.76 -3.41
C ALA A 342 1.86 4.85 -4.49
N ALA A 343 1.79 4.43 -5.75
CA ALA A 343 1.60 5.32 -6.89
C ALA A 343 0.10 5.60 -7.10
N CYS A 344 -0.21 6.86 -7.40
CA CYS A 344 -1.51 7.22 -7.99
C CYS A 344 -1.67 6.47 -9.32
N PRO A 345 -2.86 5.96 -9.66
CA PRO A 345 -3.12 5.36 -10.96
C PRO A 345 -2.71 6.28 -12.12
N GLY A 346 -2.50 5.69 -13.29
CA GLY A 346 -2.30 6.45 -14.52
C GLY A 346 -3.54 7.27 -14.88
N ASP A 347 -3.32 8.33 -15.66
CA ASP A 347 -4.37 9.26 -16.13
C ASP A 347 -5.52 8.52 -16.79
N THR A 348 -6.74 8.83 -16.38
CA THR A 348 -7.97 8.27 -16.90
C THR A 348 -8.89 9.38 -17.40
N PHE A 349 -9.20 9.35 -18.70
CA PHE A 349 -10.09 10.32 -19.30
C PHE A 349 -11.53 9.82 -19.33
N THR A 350 -12.48 10.76 -19.34
CA THR A 350 -13.90 10.47 -19.54
C THR A 350 -14.09 9.71 -20.87
N ALA A 351 -14.95 8.70 -20.88
CA ALA A 351 -15.15 7.81 -22.02
C ALA A 351 -15.42 8.58 -23.32
N ALA A 352 -14.81 8.09 -24.42
CA ALA A 352 -14.99 8.67 -25.74
C ALA A 352 -16.48 8.74 -26.12
N GLY A 353 -16.93 9.88 -26.62
CA GLY A 353 -18.34 10.12 -26.96
C GLY A 353 -19.17 10.78 -25.85
N THR A 354 -18.63 10.95 -24.63
CA THR A 354 -19.31 11.71 -23.57
C THR A 354 -19.37 13.19 -23.93
N VAL A 355 -20.57 13.76 -24.04
CA VAL A 355 -20.75 15.18 -24.40
C VAL A 355 -20.15 16.08 -23.33
N CYS A 356 -19.16 16.89 -23.71
CA CYS A 356 -18.49 17.85 -22.83
C CYS A 356 -18.89 19.30 -23.12
N ARG A 357 -19.47 19.55 -24.30
CA ARG A 357 -20.19 20.79 -24.61
C ARG A 357 -21.42 20.46 -25.44
N ALA A 358 -22.57 20.93 -24.97
CA ALA A 358 -23.82 20.78 -25.72
C ALA A 358 -23.84 21.71 -26.94
N SER A 359 -24.61 21.30 -27.95
CA SER A 359 -24.96 22.13 -29.11
C SER A 359 -25.69 23.41 -28.65
N ALA A 360 -25.28 24.57 -29.17
CA ALA A 360 -25.92 25.85 -28.94
C ALA A 360 -26.89 26.25 -30.08
N GLY A 361 -27.09 25.39 -31.10
CA GLY A 361 -27.98 25.65 -32.22
C GLY A 361 -27.86 24.64 -33.37
N PRO A 362 -28.72 24.73 -34.40
CA PRO A 362 -28.77 23.76 -35.50
C PRO A 362 -27.50 23.71 -36.36
N CYS A 363 -26.65 24.74 -36.31
CA CYS A 363 -25.35 24.80 -36.98
C CYS A 363 -24.16 24.50 -36.06
N ASP A 364 -24.43 23.93 -34.89
CA ASP A 364 -23.44 23.67 -33.86
C ASP A 364 -23.50 22.21 -33.40
N PRO A 365 -22.56 21.33 -33.81
CA PRO A 365 -22.48 20.01 -33.22
C PRO A 365 -22.13 20.09 -31.72
N SER A 366 -22.58 19.11 -30.94
CA SER A 366 -22.04 18.92 -29.59
C SER A 366 -20.64 18.32 -29.65
N GLU A 367 -19.67 18.83 -28.90
CA GLU A 367 -18.38 18.15 -28.73
C GLU A 367 -18.46 17.10 -27.64
N ALA A 368 -17.79 16.00 -27.95
CA ALA A 368 -17.62 14.89 -27.04
C ALA A 368 -16.15 14.72 -26.69
N CYS A 369 -15.89 14.25 -25.47
CA CYS A 369 -14.58 13.83 -25.04
C CYS A 369 -14.03 12.77 -26.02
N THR A 370 -12.74 12.86 -26.33
CA THR A 370 -12.07 11.92 -27.23
C THR A 370 -11.67 10.61 -26.55
N GLY A 371 -11.71 10.57 -25.21
CA GLY A 371 -11.16 9.49 -24.40
C GLY A 371 -9.63 9.52 -24.25
N GLY A 372 -8.96 10.56 -24.78
CA GLY A 372 -7.50 10.69 -24.73
C GLY A 372 -6.99 12.07 -24.31
N SER A 373 -7.86 12.97 -23.85
CA SER A 373 -7.49 14.32 -23.42
C SER A 373 -8.41 14.82 -22.31
N ALA A 374 -7.83 15.53 -21.34
CA ALA A 374 -8.52 16.21 -20.26
C ALA A 374 -9.41 17.38 -20.73
N ALA A 375 -9.08 17.99 -21.87
CA ALA A 375 -9.83 19.09 -22.45
C ALA A 375 -10.93 18.58 -23.38
N CYS A 376 -12.09 19.26 -23.35
CA CYS A 376 -13.08 19.12 -24.40
C CYS A 376 -12.47 19.62 -25.72
N PRO A 377 -12.74 18.97 -26.87
CA PRO A 377 -12.35 19.51 -28.17
C PRO A 377 -12.83 20.96 -28.33
N GLY A 378 -12.06 21.75 -29.09
CA GLY A 378 -12.45 23.13 -29.39
C GLY A 378 -13.80 23.18 -30.09
N ASN A 379 -14.54 24.26 -29.83
CA ASN A 379 -15.85 24.51 -30.45
C ASN A 379 -15.74 24.44 -31.98
N ALA A 380 -16.48 23.52 -32.58
CA ALA A 380 -16.57 23.34 -34.03
C ALA A 380 -17.96 23.71 -34.51
N PHE A 381 -18.06 24.41 -35.64
CA PHE A 381 -19.35 24.69 -36.29
C PHE A 381 -19.58 23.75 -37.47
N THR A 382 -20.85 23.45 -37.75
CA THR A 382 -21.24 22.68 -38.94
C THR A 382 -20.73 23.40 -40.20
N ALA A 383 -20.16 22.63 -41.14
CA ALA A 383 -19.52 23.16 -42.33
C ALA A 383 -20.45 24.09 -43.13
N ALA A 384 -19.85 25.13 -43.72
CA ALA A 384 -20.56 26.10 -44.55
C ALA A 384 -21.32 25.41 -45.69
N GLY A 385 -22.57 25.82 -45.94
CA GLY A 385 -23.43 25.23 -46.98
C GLY A 385 -24.30 24.05 -46.52
N THR A 386 -24.15 23.59 -45.27
CA THR A 386 -25.06 22.57 -44.71
C THR A 386 -26.43 23.19 -44.41
N ILE A 387 -27.51 22.62 -44.94
CA ILE A 387 -28.87 23.14 -44.75
C ILE A 387 -29.27 23.02 -43.28
N CYS A 388 -29.62 24.15 -42.65
CA CYS A 388 -30.08 24.21 -41.26
C CYS A 388 -31.57 24.55 -41.13
N ARG A 389 -32.16 25.12 -42.19
CA ARG A 389 -33.62 25.18 -42.38
C ARG A 389 -33.90 24.94 -43.87
N SER A 390 -34.79 24.01 -44.16
CA SER A 390 -35.26 23.73 -45.52
C SER A 390 -36.20 24.83 -46.01
N ALA A 391 -36.18 25.12 -47.31
CA ALA A 391 -37.18 25.99 -47.95
C ALA A 391 -38.61 25.45 -47.76
N VAL A 392 -39.54 26.32 -47.40
CA VAL A 392 -40.98 26.07 -47.24
C VAL A 392 -41.76 26.82 -48.33
N GLY A 393 -41.94 26.15 -49.47
CA GLY A 393 -42.64 26.70 -50.64
C GLY A 393 -41.69 27.26 -51.69
N ILE A 394 -42.26 27.68 -52.83
CA ILE A 394 -41.48 28.04 -54.02
C ILE A 394 -40.85 29.45 -53.95
N CYS A 395 -41.29 30.26 -52.98
CA CYS A 395 -40.78 31.61 -52.74
C CYS A 395 -39.86 31.67 -51.51
N ASP A 396 -39.45 30.53 -50.97
CA ASP A 396 -38.55 30.42 -49.82
C ASP A 396 -37.16 29.93 -50.23
N VAL A 397 -36.11 30.41 -49.57
CA VAL A 397 -34.73 29.96 -49.79
C VAL A 397 -34.30 29.13 -48.58
N ALA A 398 -33.68 27.97 -48.82
CA ALA A 398 -33.14 27.17 -47.73
C ALA A 398 -31.91 27.87 -47.12
N GLU A 399 -31.90 28.05 -45.81
CA GLU A 399 -30.74 28.60 -45.10
C GLU A 399 -29.72 27.51 -44.84
N THR A 400 -28.48 27.93 -45.01
CA THR A 400 -27.32 27.08 -44.79
C THR A 400 -26.44 27.67 -43.71
N CYS A 401 -25.80 26.79 -42.94
CA CYS A 401 -24.81 27.19 -41.96
C CYS A 401 -23.69 27.98 -42.64
N THR A 402 -23.18 29.00 -41.96
CA THR A 402 -22.09 29.85 -42.46
C THR A 402 -20.70 29.25 -42.21
N GLY A 403 -20.61 28.21 -41.38
CA GLY A 403 -19.35 27.63 -40.90
C GLY A 403 -18.69 28.41 -39.77
N GLY A 404 -19.28 29.52 -39.30
CA GLY A 404 -18.68 30.40 -38.29
C GLY A 404 -19.57 30.71 -37.08
N GLY A 405 -20.75 30.11 -36.97
CA GLY A 405 -21.68 30.37 -35.86
C GLY A 405 -22.70 29.26 -35.65
N ALA A 406 -23.24 29.20 -34.43
CA ALA A 406 -24.14 28.14 -33.98
C ALA A 406 -25.59 28.29 -34.48
N ALA A 407 -26.02 29.52 -34.76
CA ALA A 407 -27.36 29.80 -35.25
C ALA A 407 -27.44 29.57 -36.76
N CYS A 408 -28.59 29.06 -37.21
CA CYS A 408 -28.97 29.17 -38.61
C CYS A 408 -29.18 30.66 -38.94
N PRO A 409 -28.74 31.16 -40.10
CA PRO A 409 -29.08 32.50 -40.54
C PRO A 409 -30.59 32.76 -40.50
N GLY A 410 -30.97 34.03 -40.41
CA GLY A 410 -32.38 34.42 -40.45
C GLY A 410 -33.03 34.03 -41.78
N ASP A 411 -34.34 33.84 -41.75
CA ASP A 411 -35.16 33.41 -42.90
C ASP A 411 -34.98 34.37 -44.09
N VAL A 412 -34.68 33.84 -45.28
CA VAL A 412 -34.49 34.60 -46.52
C VAL A 412 -35.49 34.14 -47.58
N PHE A 413 -36.32 35.06 -48.04
CA PHE A 413 -37.26 34.80 -49.12
C PHE A 413 -36.68 35.15 -50.50
N VAL A 414 -37.22 34.50 -51.54
CA VAL A 414 -36.93 34.84 -52.93
C VAL A 414 -37.32 36.30 -53.20
N ALA A 415 -36.49 37.03 -53.96
CA ALA A 415 -36.67 38.46 -54.20
C ALA A 415 -38.07 38.80 -54.76
N ALA A 416 -38.63 39.91 -54.27
CA ALA A 416 -39.93 40.42 -54.70
C ALA A 416 -39.97 40.61 -56.23
N GLY A 417 -41.07 40.18 -56.87
CA GLY A 417 -41.23 40.26 -58.33
C GLY A 417 -40.74 39.03 -59.10
N THR A 418 -40.17 38.02 -58.42
CA THR A 418 -39.84 36.73 -59.05
C THR A 418 -41.12 35.96 -59.35
N VAL A 419 -41.36 35.60 -60.62
CA VAL A 419 -42.58 34.87 -61.04
C VAL A 419 -42.63 33.51 -60.37
N CYS A 420 -43.69 33.28 -59.61
CA CYS A 420 -43.92 32.04 -58.87
C CYS A 420 -45.08 31.24 -59.47
N ARG A 421 -45.97 31.88 -60.22
CA ARG A 421 -46.98 31.23 -61.07
C ARG A 421 -47.13 32.03 -62.35
N ALA A 422 -47.14 31.35 -63.50
CA ALA A 422 -47.20 31.98 -64.82
C ALA A 422 -48.65 32.09 -65.31
N SER A 423 -48.93 33.11 -66.14
CA SER A 423 -50.23 33.32 -66.81
C SER A 423 -50.52 32.19 -67.81
N VAL A 424 -51.75 31.67 -67.82
CA VAL A 424 -52.14 30.51 -68.63
C VAL A 424 -52.78 30.91 -69.97
N ASN A 425 -53.43 32.07 -70.05
CA ASN A 425 -54.32 32.38 -71.19
C ASN A 425 -53.98 33.72 -71.88
N VAL A 426 -53.97 34.84 -71.15
CA VAL A 426 -53.47 36.18 -71.55
C VAL A 426 -53.47 37.09 -70.31
N ALA A 427 -52.59 38.09 -70.26
CA ALA A 427 -52.42 38.99 -69.10
C ALA A 427 -53.68 39.76 -68.68
N TYR A 428 -54.68 39.88 -69.57
CA TYR A 428 -55.95 40.54 -69.28
C TYR A 428 -56.94 39.65 -68.50
N CYS A 429 -56.94 38.33 -68.72
CA CYS A 429 -57.86 37.41 -68.05
C CYS A 429 -57.20 36.71 -66.84
N ASP A 430 -55.87 36.55 -66.87
CA ASP A 430 -55.08 35.87 -65.83
C ASP A 430 -53.67 36.52 -65.70
N PRO A 431 -53.39 37.34 -64.67
CA PRO A 431 -52.08 37.94 -64.44
C PRO A 431 -51.11 36.99 -63.72
N ALA A 432 -49.83 36.98 -64.11
CA ALA A 432 -48.82 36.14 -63.44
C ALA A 432 -48.58 36.59 -61.98
N GLU A 433 -48.56 35.66 -61.02
CA GLU A 433 -48.21 35.93 -59.64
C GLU A 433 -46.71 35.89 -59.38
N THR A 434 -46.26 36.81 -58.52
CA THR A 434 -44.86 36.97 -58.14
C THR A 434 -44.68 36.83 -56.62
N CYS A 435 -43.52 36.34 -56.20
CA CYS A 435 -43.13 36.31 -54.80
C CYS A 435 -43.17 37.74 -54.22
N THR A 436 -43.65 37.88 -52.98
CA THR A 436 -43.79 39.17 -52.29
C THR A 436 -42.49 39.64 -51.62
N GLY A 437 -41.45 38.80 -51.59
CA GLY A 437 -40.22 39.02 -50.82
C GLY A 437 -40.39 38.93 -49.29
N SER A 438 -41.57 38.50 -48.82
CA SER A 438 -41.92 38.50 -47.39
C SER A 438 -42.61 37.21 -46.91
N GLY A 439 -42.73 36.19 -47.78
CA GLY A 439 -43.27 34.89 -47.41
C GLY A 439 -42.89 33.79 -48.39
N GLY A 440 -42.88 32.54 -47.90
CA GLY A 440 -42.40 31.36 -48.65
C GLY A 440 -43.37 30.79 -49.70
N PHE A 441 -44.63 31.23 -49.70
CA PHE A 441 -45.65 30.78 -50.65
C PHE A 441 -45.94 31.84 -51.72
N CYS A 442 -46.25 31.37 -52.92
CA CYS A 442 -46.78 32.22 -53.98
C CYS A 442 -48.15 32.78 -53.57
N PRO A 443 -48.48 34.05 -53.88
CA PRO A 443 -49.82 34.61 -53.65
C PRO A 443 -50.93 33.75 -54.27
N GLY A 444 -52.16 33.93 -53.78
CA GLY A 444 -53.34 33.26 -54.31
C GLY A 444 -53.60 33.63 -55.79
N ASP A 445 -54.09 32.65 -56.54
CA ASP A 445 -54.45 32.77 -57.96
C ASP A 445 -55.59 33.78 -58.17
N THR A 446 -55.40 34.75 -59.08
CA THR A 446 -56.36 35.84 -59.27
C THR A 446 -56.88 35.93 -60.70
N VAL A 447 -57.95 35.19 -61.02
CA VAL A 447 -58.67 35.31 -62.31
C VAL A 447 -59.63 36.51 -62.27
N ILE A 448 -59.45 37.49 -63.16
CA ILE A 448 -60.12 38.80 -63.06
C ILE A 448 -61.47 38.87 -63.80
N ARG A 449 -61.78 37.98 -64.76
CA ARG A 449 -63.07 37.96 -65.49
C ARG A 449 -63.40 36.60 -66.15
N ALA A 450 -64.67 36.22 -66.19
CA ALA A 450 -65.15 35.03 -66.90
C ALA A 450 -65.46 35.34 -68.39
N PRO A 451 -65.18 34.42 -69.34
CA PRO A 451 -65.42 34.64 -70.77
C PRO A 451 -66.92 34.74 -71.11
N THR A 452 -67.27 35.68 -72.00
CA THR A 452 -68.64 36.01 -72.45
C THR A 452 -68.71 36.13 -73.97
N THR A 453 -69.90 36.00 -74.57
CA THR A 453 -70.10 36.16 -76.02
C THR A 453 -69.66 37.53 -76.51
N GLU A 454 -69.00 37.58 -77.67
CA GLU A 454 -68.51 38.83 -78.22
C GLU A 454 -69.59 39.83 -78.65
N VAL A 455 -69.30 41.08 -78.34
CA VAL A 455 -69.98 42.27 -78.84
C VAL A 455 -68.98 43.14 -79.58
N CYS A 456 -69.47 43.96 -80.51
CA CYS A 456 -68.66 44.87 -81.32
C CYS A 456 -68.20 46.09 -80.49
N ASP A 457 -67.22 45.91 -79.60
CA ASP A 457 -66.76 46.92 -78.62
C ASP A 457 -65.22 47.09 -78.53
N GLY A 458 -64.45 46.27 -79.24
CA GLY A 458 -62.99 46.33 -79.25
C GLY A 458 -62.30 45.57 -78.11
N ILE A 459 -63.03 44.73 -77.35
CA ILE A 459 -62.51 43.88 -76.27
C ILE A 459 -62.72 42.41 -76.61
N ASP A 460 -61.70 41.57 -76.42
CA ASP A 460 -61.80 40.10 -76.46
C ASP A 460 -62.63 39.60 -75.26
N ASN A 461 -63.95 39.53 -75.45
CA ASN A 461 -64.88 39.21 -74.38
C ASN A 461 -64.87 37.72 -74.01
N ASN A 462 -64.44 36.85 -74.91
CA ASN A 462 -64.41 35.38 -74.74
C ASN A 462 -62.99 34.85 -74.44
N CYS A 463 -62.00 35.73 -74.24
CA CYS A 463 -60.62 35.43 -73.83
C CYS A 463 -59.93 34.42 -74.76
N GLN A 464 -60.19 34.46 -76.07
CA GLN A 464 -59.66 33.49 -77.03
C GLN A 464 -58.55 34.05 -77.93
N GLY A 465 -58.11 35.29 -77.66
CA GLY A 465 -56.98 35.96 -78.29
C GLY A 465 -57.32 36.71 -79.58
N VAL A 466 -58.60 36.89 -79.90
CA VAL A 466 -59.09 37.62 -81.08
C VAL A 466 -60.16 38.62 -80.61
N VAL A 467 -60.29 39.76 -81.31
CA VAL A 467 -61.21 40.85 -80.95
C VAL A 467 -62.26 41.03 -82.05
N ASP A 468 -63.54 41.08 -81.68
CA ASP A 468 -64.70 41.40 -82.51
C ASP A 468 -64.90 40.45 -83.73
N GLU A 469 -64.58 39.16 -83.58
CA GLU A 469 -64.77 38.13 -84.62
C GLU A 469 -66.23 37.73 -84.86
N GLY A 470 -67.14 37.98 -83.91
CA GLY A 470 -68.59 37.87 -84.05
C GLY A 470 -69.19 36.63 -84.76
N THR A 471 -70.49 36.67 -85.06
CA THR A 471 -71.18 35.59 -85.81
C THR A 471 -71.47 36.01 -87.26
N SER A 472 -71.14 35.14 -88.23
CA SER A 472 -71.50 35.31 -89.65
C SER A 472 -72.70 34.43 -90.03
N SER A 473 -73.43 34.78 -91.10
CA SER A 473 -74.47 33.94 -91.70
C SER A 473 -74.09 33.53 -93.12
N THR A 474 -74.78 32.54 -93.67
CA THR A 474 -74.49 32.01 -95.02
C THR A 474 -75.74 32.01 -95.86
N CYS A 475 -75.59 31.92 -97.19
CA CYS A 475 -76.77 31.87 -98.06
C CYS A 475 -77.67 30.64 -97.85
N ALA A 476 -77.13 29.55 -97.28
CA ALA A 476 -77.91 28.36 -96.95
C ALA A 476 -78.82 28.56 -95.72
N ALA A 477 -78.48 29.51 -94.86
CA ALA A 477 -79.25 29.88 -93.67
C ALA A 477 -79.30 31.43 -93.57
N PRO A 478 -80.00 32.09 -94.52
CA PRO A 478 -80.10 33.53 -94.53
C PRO A 478 -80.97 34.00 -93.37
N LEU A 479 -80.63 35.16 -92.83
CA LEU A 479 -81.43 35.85 -91.83
C LEU A 479 -82.70 36.40 -92.47
N THR A 480 -83.81 36.33 -91.75
CA THR A 480 -85.10 36.84 -92.24
C THR A 480 -85.26 38.31 -91.86
N LEU A 481 -85.71 39.14 -92.80
CA LEU A 481 -85.98 40.56 -92.58
C LEU A 481 -87.37 40.77 -91.98
N GLY A 482 -87.45 40.96 -90.66
CA GLY A 482 -88.73 41.15 -89.96
C GLY A 482 -89.72 40.02 -90.26
N SER A 483 -90.90 40.34 -90.78
CA SER A 483 -91.94 39.37 -91.18
C SER A 483 -91.59 38.53 -92.42
N GLY A 484 -90.43 38.75 -93.07
CA GLY A 484 -89.94 37.96 -94.20
C GLY A 484 -90.56 38.28 -95.56
N SER A 485 -91.56 39.16 -95.62
CA SER A 485 -92.15 39.62 -96.88
C SER A 485 -92.54 41.10 -96.88
N VAL A 486 -92.37 41.76 -98.03
CA VAL A 486 -92.71 43.17 -98.24
C VAL A 486 -93.72 43.28 -99.39
N ALA A 487 -94.98 43.49 -99.03
CA ALA A 487 -96.07 43.72 -99.99
C ALA A 487 -96.04 45.16 -100.53
N THR A 488 -96.80 45.42 -101.61
CA THR A 488 -96.93 46.76 -102.21
C THR A 488 -97.44 47.79 -101.17
N GLY A 489 -96.70 48.88 -100.96
CA GLY A 489 -96.93 49.91 -99.95
C GLY A 489 -96.25 49.64 -98.60
N GLY A 490 -95.49 48.55 -98.44
CA GLY A 490 -94.85 48.13 -97.19
C GLY A 490 -93.38 48.51 -97.04
N SER A 491 -92.88 48.50 -95.80
CA SER A 491 -91.45 48.68 -95.47
C SER A 491 -91.00 47.82 -94.26
N THR A 492 -89.72 47.45 -94.21
CA THR A 492 -89.08 46.74 -93.09
C THR A 492 -87.60 47.12 -92.95
N SER A 493 -87.03 46.94 -91.76
CA SER A 493 -85.60 47.20 -91.47
C SER A 493 -85.04 46.24 -90.42
N VAL A 494 -83.74 45.92 -90.51
CA VAL A 494 -83.00 45.15 -89.48
C VAL A 494 -81.64 45.76 -89.23
N SER A 495 -81.18 45.75 -87.97
CA SER A 495 -79.83 46.18 -87.59
C SER A 495 -78.95 44.99 -87.22
N GLY A 496 -77.65 45.12 -87.49
CA GLY A 496 -76.63 44.13 -87.15
C GLY A 496 -75.22 44.70 -87.28
N TYR A 497 -74.21 43.85 -87.19
CA TYR A 497 -72.83 44.24 -87.51
C TYR A 497 -72.19 43.23 -88.45
N VAL A 498 -71.26 43.72 -89.27
CA VAL A 498 -70.36 42.89 -90.07
C VAL A 498 -69.10 42.66 -89.22
N PRO A 499 -68.77 41.41 -88.84
CA PRO A 499 -67.58 41.09 -88.04
C PRO A 499 -66.29 41.64 -88.62
N ALA A 500 -65.24 41.87 -87.83
CA ALA A 500 -63.99 42.48 -88.32
C ALA A 500 -63.24 41.61 -89.35
N THR A 501 -63.47 40.29 -89.33
CA THR A 501 -62.77 39.29 -90.14
C THR A 501 -63.04 39.43 -91.64
N VAL A 502 -61.97 39.43 -92.46
CA VAL A 502 -62.07 39.42 -93.93
C VAL A 502 -62.81 38.17 -94.40
N GLY A 503 -63.74 38.34 -95.32
CA GLY A 503 -64.59 37.27 -95.81
C GLY A 503 -65.82 36.98 -94.94
N ALA A 504 -66.02 37.70 -93.82
CA ALA A 504 -67.24 37.59 -93.05
C ALA A 504 -68.46 38.01 -93.87
N GLU A 505 -69.53 37.24 -93.78
CA GLU A 505 -70.74 37.41 -94.58
C GLU A 505 -71.99 37.52 -93.72
N MET A 506 -72.92 38.35 -94.16
CA MET A 506 -74.27 38.45 -93.63
C MET A 506 -75.26 38.33 -94.78
N TRP A 507 -76.09 37.30 -94.73
CA TRP A 507 -77.07 36.99 -95.75
C TRP A 507 -78.48 37.24 -95.24
N TYR A 508 -79.30 37.88 -96.06
CA TYR A 508 -80.70 38.15 -95.79
C TYR A 508 -81.58 37.69 -96.93
N GLN A 509 -82.72 37.07 -96.63
CA GLN A 509 -83.73 36.67 -97.63
C GLN A 509 -84.96 37.58 -97.53
N ILE A 510 -85.47 38.01 -98.70
CA ILE A 510 -86.59 38.95 -98.81
C ILE A 510 -87.59 38.45 -99.83
N SER A 511 -88.85 38.28 -99.45
CA SER A 511 -89.93 37.95 -100.38
C SER A 511 -90.82 39.16 -100.70
N PHE A 512 -91.24 39.29 -101.95
CA PHE A 512 -92.07 40.37 -102.46
C PHE A 512 -93.35 39.78 -103.09
N PRO A 513 -94.40 39.50 -102.29
CA PRO A 513 -95.65 38.90 -102.79
C PRO A 513 -96.51 39.88 -103.59
N GLY A 514 -97.22 39.40 -104.63
CA GLY A 514 -98.14 40.18 -105.48
C GLY A 514 -97.49 40.89 -106.69
N THR A 515 -98.30 41.37 -107.64
CA THR A 515 -97.87 42.10 -108.86
C THR A 515 -98.12 43.61 -108.70
N GLY A 516 -97.11 44.45 -108.98
CA GLY A 516 -97.18 45.92 -108.86
C GLY A 516 -96.32 46.50 -107.72
N GLY A 517 -95.96 47.79 -107.84
CA GLY A 517 -95.04 48.49 -106.92
C GLY A 517 -93.55 48.28 -107.25
N THR A 518 -92.70 49.23 -106.87
CA THR A 518 -91.26 49.26 -107.20
C THR A 518 -90.44 49.05 -105.92
N PRO A 519 -89.93 47.83 -105.68
CA PRO A 519 -89.11 47.58 -104.49
C PRO A 519 -87.80 48.37 -104.48
N THR A 520 -87.41 48.86 -103.31
CA THR A 520 -86.11 49.50 -103.05
C THR A 520 -85.41 48.86 -101.85
N ILE A 521 -84.09 48.69 -101.95
CA ILE A 521 -83.24 48.13 -100.90
C ILE A 521 -82.10 49.12 -100.65
N SER A 522 -81.88 49.51 -99.40
CA SER A 522 -80.82 50.42 -98.99
C SER A 522 -80.12 49.95 -97.71
N LEU A 523 -78.84 50.28 -97.59
CA LEU A 523 -78.01 49.95 -96.44
C LEU A 523 -77.40 51.22 -95.86
N SER A 524 -77.54 51.43 -94.56
CA SER A 524 -76.95 52.53 -93.81
C SER A 524 -76.28 52.03 -92.54
N GLY A 525 -75.36 52.79 -91.96
CA GLY A 525 -74.78 52.51 -90.64
C GLY A 525 -73.31 52.87 -90.50
N THR A 526 -72.85 52.96 -89.26
CA THR A 526 -71.49 53.35 -88.87
C THR A 526 -70.48 52.25 -89.20
N GLY A 527 -69.48 52.58 -90.03
CA GLY A 527 -68.48 51.62 -90.51
C GLY A 527 -68.92 50.80 -91.72
N VAL A 528 -70.15 51.04 -92.23
CA VAL A 528 -70.68 50.34 -93.41
C VAL A 528 -71.00 51.30 -94.56
N THR A 529 -71.69 52.44 -94.33
CA THR A 529 -71.99 53.41 -95.41
C THR A 529 -70.71 53.99 -96.03
N GLY A 530 -70.57 53.92 -97.36
CA GLY A 530 -69.40 54.44 -98.09
C GLY A 530 -68.11 53.63 -97.88
N SER A 531 -68.18 52.54 -97.12
CA SER A 531 -67.00 51.72 -96.80
C SER A 531 -66.50 50.98 -98.04
N PRO A 532 -65.21 51.12 -98.42
CA PRO A 532 -64.64 50.33 -99.51
C PRO A 532 -64.39 48.87 -99.11
N THR A 533 -64.51 48.53 -97.82
CA THR A 533 -64.20 47.21 -97.28
C THR A 533 -65.41 46.29 -97.17
N ILE A 534 -66.62 46.81 -97.43
CA ILE A 534 -67.86 46.05 -97.40
C ILE A 534 -68.54 46.19 -98.76
N ARG A 535 -69.08 45.08 -99.27
CA ARG A 535 -69.84 45.03 -100.52
C ARG A 535 -71.24 44.51 -100.26
N MET A 536 -72.24 45.20 -100.82
CA MET A 536 -73.63 44.72 -100.85
C MET A 536 -73.96 44.15 -102.23
N GLU A 537 -74.54 42.95 -102.25
CA GLU A 537 -74.94 42.26 -103.47
C GLU A 537 -76.40 41.81 -103.35
N VAL A 538 -77.20 42.08 -104.40
CA VAL A 538 -78.59 41.60 -104.49
C VAL A 538 -78.68 40.53 -105.57
N ARG A 539 -79.21 39.36 -105.22
CA ARG A 539 -79.19 38.15 -106.04
C ARG A 539 -80.59 37.49 -106.08
N ALA A 540 -80.96 36.87 -107.19
CA ALA A 540 -82.21 36.07 -107.27
C ALA A 540 -82.12 34.77 -106.46
N THR A 541 -80.94 34.15 -106.53
CA THR A 541 -80.61 32.93 -105.79
C THR A 541 -79.17 33.04 -105.31
N CYS A 542 -78.77 32.20 -104.34
CA CYS A 542 -77.41 32.16 -103.81
C CYS A 542 -76.31 32.08 -104.88
N ALA A 543 -76.58 31.37 -105.98
CA ALA A 543 -75.60 31.13 -107.06
C ALA A 543 -75.74 32.08 -108.25
N SER A 544 -76.80 32.88 -108.34
CA SER A 544 -76.98 33.82 -109.46
C SER A 544 -75.95 34.96 -109.39
N THR A 545 -75.49 35.44 -110.56
CA THR A 545 -74.74 36.68 -110.63
C THR A 545 -75.56 37.82 -110.02
N PRO A 546 -74.95 38.75 -109.25
CA PRO A 546 -75.70 39.83 -108.65
C PRO A 546 -76.41 40.64 -109.73
N PHE A 547 -77.70 40.92 -109.52
CA PHE A 547 -78.39 41.93 -110.31
C PHE A 547 -77.75 43.28 -110.10
N CYS A 548 -77.27 43.52 -108.87
CA CYS A 548 -76.57 44.72 -108.46
C CYS A 548 -75.41 44.33 -107.55
N SER A 549 -74.23 44.89 -107.81
CA SER A 549 -73.08 44.79 -106.91
C SER A 549 -72.44 46.17 -106.81
N GLY A 550 -72.35 46.72 -105.61
CA GLY A 550 -71.79 48.05 -105.38
C GLY A 550 -71.36 48.27 -103.94
N THR A 551 -70.71 49.40 -103.68
CA THR A 551 -70.37 49.85 -102.33
C THR A 551 -71.64 50.29 -101.58
N PRO A 552 -71.76 49.99 -100.27
CA PRO A 552 -72.82 50.48 -99.39
C PRO A 552 -73.04 51.99 -99.47
N GLY A 553 -74.30 52.45 -99.44
CA GLY A 553 -74.67 53.87 -99.54
C GLY A 553 -75.22 54.30 -100.90
N THR A 554 -75.32 53.38 -101.86
CA THR A 554 -76.12 53.55 -103.07
C THR A 554 -77.54 53.01 -102.83
N THR A 555 -78.54 53.86 -103.00
CA THR A 555 -79.96 53.45 -102.99
C THR A 555 -80.32 52.87 -104.35
N TRP A 556 -80.74 51.61 -104.42
CA TRP A 556 -81.08 50.94 -105.69
C TRP A 556 -82.60 50.81 -105.83
N SER A 557 -83.14 51.26 -106.96
CA SER A 557 -84.58 51.20 -107.31
C SER A 557 -84.76 50.73 -108.76
N PHE A 558 -85.75 49.87 -109.04
CA PHE A 558 -85.98 49.27 -110.38
C PHE A 558 -87.47 49.19 -110.73
N THR A 559 -87.88 49.72 -111.88
CA THR A 559 -89.29 49.71 -112.38
C THR A 559 -89.55 48.59 -113.40
N ASP A 560 -90.79 48.08 -113.41
CA ASP A 560 -91.33 47.04 -114.30
C ASP A 560 -91.76 47.59 -115.69
N ASN A 561 -91.80 46.73 -116.70
CA ASN A 561 -91.83 47.02 -118.14
C ASN A 561 -93.08 47.79 -118.65
N THR A 562 -92.87 48.94 -119.31
CA THR A 562 -93.71 49.45 -120.42
C THR A 562 -92.82 49.97 -121.56
N PRO A 563 -93.16 49.80 -122.86
CA PRO A 563 -92.26 50.14 -123.97
C PRO A 563 -92.27 51.65 -124.28
N GLY A 564 -91.13 52.31 -124.09
CA GLY A 564 -90.88 53.69 -124.50
C GLY A 564 -89.40 54.03 -124.29
N SER A 565 -88.79 54.71 -125.26
CA SER A 565 -87.34 54.87 -125.43
C SER A 565 -86.60 55.53 -124.25
N GLY A 566 -85.79 54.75 -123.52
CA GLY A 566 -84.69 55.25 -122.70
C GLY A 566 -84.37 54.43 -121.45
N PHE A 567 -83.10 53.99 -121.36
CA PHE A 567 -82.38 53.40 -120.21
C PHE A 567 -82.49 51.88 -119.99
N THR A 568 -81.49 51.15 -120.47
CA THR A 568 -81.30 49.71 -120.24
C THR A 568 -80.13 49.44 -119.30
N THR A 569 -80.44 49.08 -118.05
CA THR A 569 -79.98 47.83 -117.42
C THR A 569 -81.10 47.38 -116.49
N ARG A 570 -81.87 46.33 -116.75
CA ARG A 570 -81.86 45.32 -117.81
C ARG A 570 -83.26 44.68 -117.69
N ASN A 571 -84.07 44.67 -118.75
CA ASN A 571 -85.44 44.13 -118.77
C ASN A 571 -85.50 42.67 -118.26
N VAL A 572 -85.68 42.47 -116.96
CA VAL A 572 -85.89 41.16 -116.33
C VAL A 572 -86.98 41.33 -115.27
N ALA A 573 -87.99 40.47 -115.28
CA ALA A 573 -89.04 40.49 -114.27
C ALA A 573 -88.46 40.21 -112.87
N TRP A 574 -88.92 40.95 -111.86
CA TRP A 574 -88.47 40.78 -110.48
C TRP A 574 -88.90 39.40 -109.93
N PRO A 575 -87.99 38.61 -109.33
CA PRO A 575 -88.38 37.35 -108.70
C PRO A 575 -89.16 37.63 -107.42
N ALA A 576 -90.08 36.72 -107.07
CA ALA A 576 -90.86 36.82 -105.83
C ALA A 576 -90.00 36.80 -104.55
N THR A 577 -88.73 36.38 -104.65
CA THR A 577 -87.77 36.37 -103.54
C THR A 577 -86.38 36.75 -104.03
N VAL A 578 -85.65 37.55 -103.24
CA VAL A 578 -84.23 37.88 -103.45
C VAL A 578 -83.41 37.67 -102.19
N TYR A 579 -82.09 37.60 -102.37
CA TYR A 579 -81.10 37.48 -101.32
C TYR A 579 -80.17 38.69 -101.34
N VAL A 580 -79.98 39.30 -100.18
CA VAL A 580 -79.02 40.38 -99.96
C VAL A 580 -77.83 39.81 -99.21
N ARG A 581 -76.65 39.93 -99.79
CA ARG A 581 -75.38 39.57 -99.15
C ARG A 581 -74.62 40.84 -98.81
N LEU A 582 -74.19 40.94 -97.56
CA LEU A 582 -73.18 41.89 -97.09
C LEU A 582 -71.91 41.10 -96.83
N VAL A 583 -70.83 41.41 -97.52
CA VAL A 583 -69.55 40.71 -97.36
C VAL A 583 -68.43 41.69 -97.09
N ARG A 584 -67.55 41.33 -96.14
CA ARG A 584 -66.30 42.05 -95.90
C ARG A 584 -65.24 41.60 -96.89
N THR A 585 -64.83 42.50 -97.79
CA THR A 585 -63.89 42.18 -98.88
C THR A 585 -62.43 42.46 -98.53
N SER A 586 -62.17 43.26 -97.50
CA SER A 586 -60.83 43.56 -96.99
C SER A 586 -60.89 43.93 -95.50
N ALA A 587 -59.76 43.87 -94.81
CA ALA A 587 -59.70 44.01 -93.35
C ALA A 587 -59.84 45.48 -92.92
N PRO A 588 -60.72 45.79 -91.94
CA PRO A 588 -60.51 46.85 -90.97
C PRO A 588 -60.14 46.27 -89.60
N SER A 589 -59.70 47.14 -88.70
CA SER A 589 -59.37 46.79 -87.31
C SER A 589 -60.60 46.62 -86.42
N THR A 590 -61.81 46.89 -86.91
CA THR A 590 -63.06 46.81 -86.13
C THR A 590 -64.25 46.36 -86.98
N CYS A 591 -65.23 45.74 -86.34
CA CYS A 591 -66.55 45.43 -86.88
C CYS A 591 -67.32 46.71 -87.31
N GLY A 592 -68.25 46.57 -88.26
CA GLY A 592 -69.06 47.70 -88.77
C GLY A 592 -70.55 47.48 -88.56
N THR A 593 -71.25 48.41 -87.92
CA THR A 593 -72.69 48.31 -87.64
C THR A 593 -73.53 48.82 -88.81
N PHE A 594 -74.62 48.13 -89.13
CA PHE A 594 -75.53 48.46 -90.23
C PHE A 594 -77.00 48.35 -89.86
N ALA A 595 -77.82 49.00 -90.69
CA ALA A 595 -79.26 48.88 -90.82
C ALA A 595 -79.60 48.64 -92.31
N LEU A 596 -80.23 47.50 -92.61
CA LEU A 596 -80.69 47.12 -93.94
C LEU A 596 -82.19 47.45 -94.06
N ASN A 597 -82.55 48.38 -94.93
CA ASN A 597 -83.90 48.90 -95.11
C ASN A 597 -84.47 48.48 -96.45
N VAL A 598 -85.73 48.05 -96.46
CA VAL A 598 -86.41 47.52 -97.65
C VAL A 598 -87.82 48.10 -97.73
N THR A 599 -88.21 48.60 -98.90
CA THR A 599 -89.57 49.09 -99.17
C THR A 599 -90.09 48.58 -100.51
N ARG A 600 -91.41 48.60 -100.74
CA ARG A 600 -92.00 48.26 -102.05
C ARG A 600 -93.24 49.07 -102.41
#